data_AF-A0A9W3X964-F1
#
_entry.id   AF-A0A9W3X964-F1
#
_cell.length_a   1.000
_cell.length_b   1.000
_cell.length_c   1.000
_cell.angle_alpha   90.00
_cell.angle_beta   90.00
_cell.angle_gamma   90.00
#
_symmetry.space_group_name_H-M   'P 1'
#
loop_
_entity.id
_entity.type
_entity.pdbx_description
1 polymer ?
#
loop_
_entity_poly.entity_id
_entity_poly.type
_entity_poly.pdbx_seq_one_letter_code
_entity_poly.pdbx_strand_id
1 'polypeptide(L)'
;MKHIESGTRTEGEYIKNKVIQYNMSILTDEARQPMEEVSLVVKNEEGKIFGGVTGTMYFYHLHIDFLWVDESVRHDGYGSQLLHKIEGIAKEKDNMKCPPRLSSQGF
;
A
#
# COMPACT_ATOMS: atom_id res chain seq x y z
N MET A 1 -38.11 -11.97 -4.93
CA MET A 1 -37.13 -12.76 -5.71
C MET A 1 -35.82 -12.00 -5.75
N LYS A 2 -34.69 -12.71 -5.75
CA LYS A 2 -33.35 -12.12 -5.92
C LYS A 2 -32.83 -12.51 -7.31
N HIS A 3 -32.09 -11.63 -7.98
CA HIS A 3 -31.47 -11.88 -9.28
C HIS A 3 -30.09 -11.20 -9.34
N ILE A 4 -29.29 -11.53 -10.36
CA ILE A 4 -27.91 -11.07 -10.53
C ILE A 4 -27.84 -10.18 -11.76
N GLU A 5 -27.16 -9.04 -11.65
CA GLU A 5 -26.94 -8.08 -12.73
C GLU A 5 -25.55 -7.42 -12.61
N SER A 6 -25.16 -6.63 -13.61
CA SER A 6 -23.93 -5.84 -13.57
C SER A 6 -24.08 -4.65 -12.62
N GLY A 7 -23.16 -4.52 -11.67
CA GLY A 7 -23.18 -3.41 -10.73
C GLY A 7 -22.66 -2.09 -11.31
N THR A 8 -23.19 -0.99 -10.80
CA THR A 8 -22.68 0.37 -11.01
C THR A 8 -21.45 0.65 -10.14
N ARG A 9 -20.74 1.75 -10.42
CA ARG A 9 -19.62 2.21 -9.57
C ARG A 9 -20.05 2.41 -8.11
N THR A 10 -21.20 3.04 -7.89
CA THR A 10 -21.73 3.32 -6.55
C THR A 10 -22.06 2.04 -5.78
N GLU A 11 -22.63 1.04 -6.46
CA GLU A 11 -22.89 -0.26 -5.84
C GLU A 11 -21.59 -1.01 -5.52
N GLY A 12 -20.57 -0.89 -6.39
CA GLY A 12 -19.23 -1.38 -6.10
C GLY A 12 -18.62 -0.73 -4.85
N GLU A 13 -18.74 0.59 -4.72
CA GLU A 13 -18.30 1.34 -3.53
C GLU A 13 -19.09 0.91 -2.27
N TYR A 14 -20.40 0.68 -2.39
CA TYR A 14 -21.23 0.17 -1.31
C TYR A 14 -20.76 -1.22 -0.84
N ILE A 15 -20.51 -2.15 -1.76
CA ILE A 15 -20.00 -3.49 -1.46
C ILE A 15 -18.63 -3.41 -0.79
N LYS A 16 -17.70 -2.61 -1.33
CA LYS A 16 -16.37 -2.37 -0.73
C LYS A 16 -16.51 -1.92 0.72
N ASN A 17 -17.37 -0.94 0.99
CA ASN A 17 -17.56 -0.41 2.33
C ASN A 17 -18.16 -1.45 3.30
N LYS A 18 -19.05 -2.33 2.82
CA LYS A 18 -19.57 -3.44 3.66
C LYS A 18 -18.50 -4.43 4.06
N VAL A 19 -17.59 -4.78 3.15
CA VAL A 19 -16.45 -5.66 3.47
C VAL A 19 -15.50 -4.99 4.46
N ILE A 20 -15.16 -3.71 4.26
CA ILE A 20 -14.33 -2.96 5.20
C ILE A 20 -15.00 -2.92 6.58
N GLN A 21 -16.29 -2.58 6.65
CA GLN A 21 -17.03 -2.51 7.91
C GLN A 21 -16.99 -3.86 8.66
N TYR A 22 -17.22 -4.97 7.97
CA TYR A 22 -17.16 -6.30 8.58
C TYR A 22 -15.75 -6.62 9.07
N ASN A 23 -14.73 -6.47 8.22
CA ASN A 23 -13.34 -6.74 8.58
C ASN A 23 -12.91 -5.93 9.81
N MET A 24 -13.22 -4.63 9.83
CA MET A 24 -12.89 -3.74 10.96
C MET A 24 -13.62 -4.09 12.26
N SER A 25 -14.74 -4.82 12.19
CA SER A 25 -15.44 -5.33 13.38
C SER A 25 -14.82 -6.60 13.96
N ILE A 26 -14.02 -7.32 13.16
CA ILE A 26 -13.34 -8.56 13.56
C ILE A 26 -11.88 -8.30 13.98
N LEU A 27 -11.23 -7.28 13.42
CA LEU A 27 -9.85 -6.94 13.75
C LEU A 27 -9.71 -6.47 15.20
N THR A 28 -8.68 -6.97 15.88
CA THR A 28 -8.23 -6.45 17.17
C THR A 28 -7.61 -5.07 17.00
N ASP A 29 -7.62 -4.25 18.06
CA ASP A 29 -6.99 -2.92 18.04
C ASP A 29 -5.50 -2.99 17.65
N GLU A 30 -4.83 -4.07 18.03
CA GLU A 30 -3.44 -4.36 17.65
C GLU A 30 -3.26 -4.48 16.13
N ALA A 31 -4.21 -5.10 15.41
CA ALA A 31 -4.15 -5.28 13.96
C ALA A 31 -4.57 -4.03 13.16
N ARG A 32 -5.09 -3.01 13.86
CA ARG A 32 -5.80 -1.87 13.29
C ARG A 32 -4.87 -0.70 12.99
N GLN A 33 -3.76 -0.97 12.29
CA GLN A 33 -2.89 0.10 11.81
C GLN A 33 -3.65 1.02 10.83
N PRO A 34 -3.55 2.35 11.00
CA PRO A 34 -4.06 3.29 10.01
C PRO A 34 -3.45 3.02 8.63
N MET A 35 -4.25 3.21 7.59
CA MET A 35 -3.72 3.24 6.23
C MET A 35 -2.88 4.52 6.08
N GLU A 36 -1.65 4.39 5.62
CA GLU A 36 -0.73 5.51 5.44
C GLU A 36 -0.07 5.44 4.06
N GLU A 37 -0.16 6.52 3.30
CA GLU A 37 0.57 6.66 2.05
C GLU A 37 1.99 7.18 2.34
N VAL A 38 2.99 6.53 1.75
CA VAL A 38 4.39 6.91 1.83
C VAL A 38 4.95 7.17 0.43
N SER A 39 5.76 8.21 0.28
CA SER A 39 6.45 8.50 -0.98
C SER A 39 7.86 9.01 -0.74
N LEU A 40 8.77 8.62 -1.63
CA LEU A 40 10.15 9.12 -1.68
C LEU A 40 10.48 9.51 -3.11
N VAL A 41 11.31 10.54 -3.25
CA VAL A 41 11.69 11.10 -4.56
C VAL A 41 13.18 11.35 -4.63
N VAL A 42 13.76 11.15 -5.81
CA VAL A 42 15.11 11.58 -6.17
C VAL A 42 14.98 12.91 -6.90
N LYS A 43 15.55 13.98 -6.32
CA LYS A 43 15.50 15.34 -6.86
C LYS A 43 16.87 15.99 -6.86
N ASN A 44 17.13 16.85 -7.83
CA ASN A 44 18.30 17.75 -7.81
C ASN A 44 17.99 19.03 -7.01
N GLU A 45 19.00 19.91 -6.91
CA GLU A 45 18.89 21.20 -6.19
C GLU A 45 17.84 22.15 -6.81
N GLU A 46 17.56 22.01 -8.10
CA GLU A 46 16.53 22.77 -8.81
C GLU A 46 15.11 22.19 -8.62
N GLY A 47 14.97 21.08 -7.89
CA GLY A 47 13.70 20.40 -7.63
C GLY A 47 13.20 19.48 -8.75
N LYS A 48 13.98 19.31 -9.82
CA LYS A 48 13.66 18.36 -10.91
C LYS A 48 13.72 16.92 -10.38
N ILE A 49 12.69 16.13 -10.67
CA ILE A 49 12.56 14.73 -10.23
C ILE A 49 13.20 13.80 -11.27
N PHE A 50 14.01 12.87 -10.79
CA PHE A 50 14.65 11.82 -11.60
C PHE A 50 14.23 10.40 -11.19
N GLY A 51 13.36 10.28 -10.19
CA GLY A 51 12.84 9.00 -9.75
C GLY A 51 11.98 9.13 -8.50
N GLY A 52 11.27 8.07 -8.17
CA GLY A 52 10.49 8.00 -6.95
C GLY A 52 9.88 6.63 -6.70
N VAL A 53 9.46 6.42 -5.47
CA VAL A 53 8.69 5.25 -5.03
C VAL A 53 7.50 5.72 -4.22
N THR A 54 6.34 5.10 -4.44
CA THR A 54 5.14 5.28 -3.62
C THR A 54 4.69 3.95 -3.06
N GLY A 55 4.11 3.97 -1.87
CA GLY A 55 3.52 2.79 -1.29
C GLY A 55 2.43 3.13 -0.29
N THR A 56 1.61 2.11 -0.02
CA THR A 56 0.54 2.19 0.98
C THR A 56 0.86 1.22 2.10
N MET A 57 0.91 1.72 3.32
CA MET A 57 1.08 0.93 4.53
C MET A 57 -0.27 0.64 5.18
N TYR A 58 -0.54 -0.62 5.48
CA TYR A 58 -1.74 -1.05 6.21
C TYR A 58 -1.51 -2.45 6.78
N PHE A 59 -2.13 -2.77 7.91
CA PHE A 59 -2.00 -4.09 8.57
C PHE A 59 -0.55 -4.58 8.69
N TYR A 60 0.38 -3.69 9.04
CA TYR A 60 1.81 -4.02 9.15
C TYR A 60 2.41 -4.54 7.84
N HIS A 61 1.87 -4.09 6.70
CA HIS A 61 2.41 -4.32 5.38
C HIS A 61 2.70 -3.01 4.69
N LEU A 62 3.70 -3.03 3.81
CA LEU A 62 4.00 -2.01 2.84
C LEU A 62 3.71 -2.64 1.48
N HIS A 63 2.73 -2.09 0.79
CA HIS A 63 2.50 -2.37 -0.61
C HIS A 63 3.20 -1.30 -1.44
N ILE A 64 4.12 -1.68 -2.33
CA ILE A 64 4.72 -0.74 -3.28
C ILE A 64 3.74 -0.56 -4.44
N ASP A 65 3.23 0.65 -4.61
CA ASP A 65 2.27 0.97 -5.66
C ASP A 65 3.00 1.26 -6.97
N PHE A 66 4.03 2.12 -6.91
CA PHE A 66 4.80 2.53 -8.08
C PHE A 66 6.27 2.72 -7.72
N LEU A 67 7.16 2.33 -8.63
CA LEU A 67 8.59 2.62 -8.61
C LEU A 67 9.02 3.08 -10.01
N TRP A 68 9.68 4.24 -10.08
CA TRP A 68 10.14 4.79 -11.34
C TRP A 68 11.50 5.46 -11.18
N VAL A 69 12.33 5.34 -12.21
CA VAL A 69 13.63 6.02 -12.35
C VAL A 69 13.75 6.51 -13.79
N ASP A 70 14.06 7.78 -13.93
CA ASP A 70 14.31 8.44 -15.22
C ASP A 70 15.44 7.73 -15.96
N GLU A 71 15.26 7.55 -17.27
CA GLU A 71 16.20 6.79 -18.10
C GLU A 71 17.63 7.34 -18.03
N SER A 72 17.79 8.67 -17.92
CA SER A 72 19.10 9.32 -17.90
C SER A 72 19.97 8.98 -16.69
N VAL A 73 19.36 8.47 -15.61
CA VAL A 73 20.04 8.07 -14.37
C VAL A 73 19.77 6.62 -13.99
N ARG A 74 19.28 5.80 -14.94
CA ARG A 74 19.23 4.35 -14.75
C ARG A 74 20.65 3.81 -14.67
N HIS A 75 20.80 2.69 -13.96
CA HIS A 75 22.09 2.07 -13.64
C HIS A 75 22.96 2.80 -12.61
N ASP A 76 22.56 4.00 -12.15
CA ASP A 76 23.23 4.73 -11.06
C ASP A 76 22.81 4.25 -9.65
N GLY A 77 21.96 3.23 -9.56
CA GLY A 77 21.57 2.59 -8.30
C GLY A 77 20.43 3.29 -7.52
N TYR A 78 19.82 4.35 -8.05
CA TYR A 78 18.73 5.07 -7.38
C TYR A 78 17.50 4.19 -7.06
N GLY A 79 17.18 3.21 -7.91
CA GLY A 79 16.08 2.27 -7.65
C GLY A 79 16.29 1.47 -6.36
N SER A 80 17.49 0.92 -6.16
CA SER A 80 17.82 0.18 -4.93
C SER A 80 17.85 1.09 -3.71
N GLN A 81 18.33 2.33 -3.85
CA GLN A 81 18.31 3.30 -2.74
C GLN A 81 16.89 3.67 -2.32
N LEU A 82 15.97 3.85 -3.28
CA LEU A 82 14.56 4.12 -3.00
C LEU A 82 13.91 2.95 -2.26
N LEU A 83 14.15 1.71 -2.70
CA LEU A 83 13.63 0.50 -2.05
C LEU A 83 14.16 0.33 -0.63
N HIS A 84 15.47 0.45 -0.42
CA HIS A 84 16.04 0.33 0.93
C HIS A 84 15.50 1.41 1.89
N LYS A 85 15.31 2.64 1.40
CA LYS A 85 14.77 3.73 2.23
C LYS A 85 13.31 3.50 2.60
N ILE A 86 12.45 3.11 1.64
CA ILE A 86 11.03 2.88 1.93
C ILE A 86 10.81 1.64 2.81
N GLU A 87 11.62 0.58 2.64
CA GLU A 87 11.65 -0.56 3.54
C GLU A 87 12.12 -0.19 4.95
N GLY A 88 13.09 0.73 5.06
CA GLY A 88 13.54 1.28 6.34
C GLY A 88 12.40 1.97 7.08
N ILE A 89 11.64 2.83 6.39
CA ILE A 89 10.45 3.49 6.95
C ILE A 89 9.42 2.47 7.44
N ALA A 90 9.18 1.41 6.66
CA ALA A 90 8.23 0.36 7.05
C ALA A 90 8.70 -0.44 8.28
N LYS A 91 10.02 -0.65 8.45
CA LYS A 91 10.60 -1.33 9.62
C LYS A 91 10.58 -0.45 10.88
N GLU A 92 10.82 0.85 10.74
CA GLU A 92 10.86 1.80 11.87
C GLU A 92 9.48 2.04 12.50
N LYS A 93 8.39 1.85 11.74
CA LYS A 93 7.01 2.02 12.24
C LYS A 93 6.51 0.92 13.19
N ASP A 94 7.44 0.14 13.73
CA ASP A 94 7.30 -0.88 14.78
C ASP A 94 6.38 -2.06 14.40
N ASN A 95 6.97 -3.26 14.44
CA ASN A 95 6.32 -4.57 14.29
C ASN A 95 5.64 -4.89 12.96
N MET A 96 6.35 -4.68 11.84
CA MET A 96 6.00 -5.28 10.55
C MET A 96 6.01 -6.83 10.60
N LYS A 97 5.03 -7.43 11.27
CA LYS A 97 4.82 -8.88 11.33
C LYS A 97 4.15 -9.27 10.03
N CYS A 98 4.74 -10.19 9.29
CA CYS A 98 4.02 -10.95 8.28
C CYS A 98 2.80 -11.58 8.99
N PRO A 99 1.55 -11.16 8.72
CA PRO A 99 0.41 -11.78 9.33
C PRO A 99 0.36 -13.22 8.84
N PRO A 100 -0.16 -14.14 9.67
CA PRO A 100 -0.51 -15.46 9.17
C PRO A 100 -1.42 -15.25 7.96
N ARG A 101 -1.17 -15.98 6.87
CA ARG A 101 -2.05 -15.96 5.69
C ARG A 101 -3.47 -16.01 6.23
N LEU A 102 -4.24 -14.94 6.01
CA LEU A 102 -5.68 -14.99 6.16
C LEU A 102 -6.11 -16.02 5.12
N SER A 103 -6.13 -17.28 5.53
CA SER A 103 -6.77 -18.36 4.81
C SER A 103 -8.16 -17.84 4.57
N SER A 104 -8.48 -17.58 3.30
CA SER A 104 -9.80 -17.35 2.75
C SER A 104 -10.86 -17.99 3.64
N GLN A 105 -11.40 -17.25 4.60
CA GLN A 105 -12.60 -17.69 5.28
C GLN A 105 -13.72 -17.40 4.31
N GLY A 106 -14.46 -18.47 4.01
CA GLY A 106 -15.34 -18.57 2.87
C GLY A 106 -16.33 -17.42 2.77
N PHE A 107 -16.56 -17.03 1.52
CA PHE A 107 -17.84 -16.48 1.11
C PHE A 107 -18.99 -17.41 1.52
#